data_AF-W1YM32-F1
#
_entry.id   AF-W1YM32-F1
#
_cell.length_a   1.000
_cell.length_b   1.000
_cell.length_c   1.000
_cell.angle_alpha   90.00
_cell.angle_beta   90.00
_cell.angle_gamma   90.00
#
_symmetry.space_group_name_H-M   'P 1'
#
loop_
_entity.id
_entity.type
_entity.pdbx_description
1 polymer ?
#
loop_
_entity_poly.entity_id
_entity_poly.type
_entity_poly.pdbx_seq_one_letter_code
_entity_poly.pdbx_strand_id
1 'polypeptide(L)' 'AQATGLPVVATAAGGTGEIVHDGVNGRLLPVEVTAAQVADAIESVMDMGEDTYAQMSQQARDTWARM' A
#
# COMPACT_ATOMS: atom_id res chain seq x y z
N ALA A 1 -4.40 9.58 -0.86
CA ALA A 1 -3.37 8.74 -1.49
C ALA A 1 -3.96 7.83 -2.56
N GLN A 2 -4.82 6.85 -2.21
CA GLN A 2 -5.39 5.92 -3.18
C GLN A 2 -6.18 6.59 -4.33
N ALA A 3 -6.98 7.63 -4.05
CA ALA A 3 -7.70 8.40 -5.09
C ALA A 3 -6.79 8.98 -6.20
N THR A 4 -5.55 9.32 -5.85
CA THR A 4 -4.56 9.84 -6.81
C THR A 4 -3.72 8.73 -7.45
N GLY A 5 -4.00 7.46 -7.14
CA GLY A 5 -3.27 6.29 -7.62
C GLY A 5 -1.94 6.04 -6.92
N LEU A 6 -1.72 6.60 -5.71
CA LEU A 6 -0.52 6.31 -4.93
C LEU A 6 -0.72 5.03 -4.10
N PRO A 7 0.15 4.01 -4.25
CA PRO A 7 0.22 2.89 -3.33
C PRO A 7 0.44 3.37 -1.89
N VAL A 8 -0.21 2.72 -0.91
CA VAL A 8 -0.16 3.15 0.50
C VAL A 8 0.58 2.13 1.35
N VAL A 9 1.58 2.59 2.11
CA VAL A 9 2.12 1.82 3.24
C VAL A 9 1.39 2.26 4.49
N ALA A 10 0.66 1.36 5.14
CA ALA A 10 -0.09 1.65 6.36
C ALA A 10 -0.03 0.48 7.34
N THR A 11 -0.29 0.75 8.61
CA THR A 11 -0.55 -0.31 9.58
C THR A 11 -2.01 -0.74 9.51
N ALA A 12 -2.31 -1.96 9.99
CA ALA A 12 -3.66 -2.50 10.15
C ALA A 12 -4.39 -1.88 11.36
N ALA A 13 -4.31 -0.56 11.50
CA ALA A 13 -4.92 0.20 12.60
C ALA A 13 -6.28 0.76 12.16
N GLY A 14 -7.37 0.24 12.73
CA GLY A 14 -8.72 0.71 12.41
C GLY A 14 -9.04 0.56 10.91
N GLY A 15 -9.70 1.58 10.33
CA GLY A 15 -10.20 1.51 8.96
C GLY A 15 -9.13 1.34 7.88
N THR A 16 -7.85 1.63 8.13
CA THR A 16 -6.80 1.37 7.13
C THR A 16 -6.61 -0.12 6.87
N GLY A 17 -6.83 -0.98 7.87
CA GLY A 17 -6.77 -2.43 7.72
C GLY A 17 -7.89 -3.02 6.86
N GLU A 18 -8.99 -2.29 6.68
CA GLU A 18 -10.11 -2.68 5.83
C GLU A 18 -9.93 -2.23 4.37
N ILE A 19 -9.06 -1.24 4.14
CA ILE A 19 -8.92 -0.51 2.87
C ILE A 19 -7.63 -0.88 2.12
N VAL A 20 -6.55 -1.14 2.86
CA VAL A 20 -5.24 -1.49 2.27
C VAL A 20 -5.11 -3.01 2.22
N HIS A 21 -4.90 -3.53 1.03
CA HIS A 21 -4.69 -4.94 0.74
C HIS A 21 -3.22 -5.16 0.39
N ASP A 22 -2.48 -5.87 1.25
CA ASP A 22 -1.04 -6.08 1.11
C ASP A 22 -0.66 -6.66 -0.26
N GLY A 23 0.30 -6.02 -0.94
CA GLY A 23 0.77 -6.42 -2.26
C GLY A 23 -0.18 -6.10 -3.42
N VAL A 24 -1.38 -5.59 -3.16
CA VAL A 24 -2.38 -5.28 -4.20
C VAL A 24 -2.46 -3.78 -4.46
N ASN A 25 -2.78 -2.99 -3.44
CA ASN A 25 -2.94 -1.54 -3.54
C ASN A 25 -1.98 -0.76 -2.61
N GLY A 26 -1.01 -1.47 -2.03
CA GLY A 26 -0.08 -0.94 -1.04
C GLY A 26 0.58 -2.05 -0.22
N ARG A 27 1.16 -1.67 0.92
CA ARG A 27 1.67 -2.60 1.94
C ARG A 27 0.89 -2.44 3.24
N LEU A 28 0.49 -3.55 3.85
CA LEU A 28 -0.18 -3.55 5.14
C LEU A 28 0.73 -4.16 6.21
N LEU A 29 1.03 -3.36 7.23
CA LEU A 29 1.90 -3.74 8.34
C LEU A 29 1.07 -4.03 9.61
N PRO A 30 1.59 -4.84 10.55
CA PRO A 30 0.95 -4.98 11.86
C PRO A 30 0.91 -3.64 12.60
N VAL A 31 0.06 -3.52 13.63
CA VAL A 31 -0.04 -2.30 14.46
C VAL A 31 1.26 -2.08 15.24
N GLU A 32 1.81 -3.15 15.81
CA GLU A 32 3.09 -3.19 16.51
C GLU A 32 4.25 -3.32 15.52
N VAL A 33 4.40 -2.32 14.65
CA VAL A 33 5.46 -2.26 13.64
C VAL A 33 6.72 -1.56 14.15
N THR A 34 7.88 -2.04 13.73
CA THR A 34 9.18 -1.40 13.98
C THR A 34 9.55 -0.43 12.86
N ALA A 35 10.46 0.51 13.13
CA ALA A 35 10.96 1.43 12.11
C ALA A 35 11.63 0.69 10.93
N ALA A 36 12.34 -0.41 11.21
CA ALA A 36 12.96 -1.24 10.17
C ALA A 36 11.91 -1.85 9.23
N GLN A 37 10.82 -2.41 9.77
CA GLN A 37 9.74 -2.97 8.95
C GLN A 37 9.02 -1.91 8.10
N VAL A 38 8.91 -0.67 8.59
CA VAL A 38 8.37 0.43 7.78
C VAL A 38 9.33 0.77 6.64
N ALA A 39 10.64 0.83 6.90
CA ALA A 39 11.66 1.06 5.87
C ALA A 39 11.62 -0.05 4.81
N ASP A 40 11.65 -1.32 5.22
CA ASP A 40 11.56 -2.48 4.33
C ASP A 40 10.30 -2.43 3.45
N ALA A 41 9.16 -2.01 4.00
CA ALA A 41 7.92 -1.89 3.24
C ALA A 41 7.97 -0.80 2.18
N ILE A 42 8.57 0.35 2.51
CA ILE A 42 8.78 1.45 1.56
C ILE A 42 9.75 1.01 0.46
N GLU A 43 10.89 0.42 0.83
CA GLU A 43 11.88 -0.13 -0.10
C GLU A 43 11.24 -1.16 -1.04
N SER A 44 10.38 -2.05 -0.51
CA SER A 44 9.69 -3.05 -1.32
C SER A 44 8.82 -2.46 -2.43
N VAL A 45 8.28 -1.24 -2.23
CA VAL A 45 7.50 -0.51 -3.24
C VAL A 45 8.43 0.25 -4.19
N MET A 46 9.52 0.83 -3.68
CA MET A 46 10.51 1.55 -4.48
C MET A 46 11.27 0.64 -5.45
N ASP A 47 11.53 -0.61 -5.06
CA ASP A 47 12.28 -1.58 -5.86
C ASP A 47 11.42 -2.33 -6.90
N MET A 48 10.13 -2.00 -6.99
CA MET A 48 9.25 -2.59 -8.00
C MET A 48 9.65 -2.14 -9.41
N GLY A 49 9.60 -3.07 -10.36
CA GLY A 49 9.64 -2.72 -11.79
C GLY A 49 8.45 -1.83 -12.18
N GLU A 50 8.64 -1.04 -13.25
CA GLU A 50 7.66 -0.03 -13.70
C GLU A 50 6.25 -0.61 -13.89
N ASP A 51 6.13 -1.78 -14.55
CA ASP A 51 4.84 -2.43 -14.80
C ASP A 51 4.13 -2.84 -13.50
N THR A 52 4.87 -3.43 -12.56
CA THR A 52 4.35 -3.85 -11.26
C THR A 52 3.89 -2.65 -10.43
N TYR A 53 4.69 -1.59 -10.41
CA TYR A 53 4.35 -0.34 -9.72
C TYR A 53 3.12 0.33 -10.34
N ALA A 54 3.04 0.37 -11.68
CA ALA A 54 1.89 0.90 -12.40
C ALA A 54 0.61 0.10 -12.10
N GLN A 55 0.72 -1.23 -12.04
CA GLN A 55 -0.39 -2.11 -11.66
C GLN A 55 -0.87 -1.80 -10.24
N MET A 56 0.03 -1.74 -9.26
CA MET A 56 -0.33 -1.42 -7.87
C MET A 56 -0.96 -0.02 -7.74
N SER A 57 -0.45 0.95 -8.50
CA SER A 57 -1.00 2.31 -8.58
C SER A 57 -2.43 2.34 -9.13
N GLN A 58 -2.70 1.53 -10.17
CA GLN A 58 -4.05 1.39 -10.71
C GLN A 58 -4.99 0.71 -9.70
N GLN A 59 -4.55 -0.36 -9.03
CA GLN A 59 -5.33 -1.04 -7.99
C GLN A 59 -5.67 -0.12 -6.81
N ALA A 60 -4.76 0.78 -6.43
CA ALA A 60 -5.04 1.82 -5.44
C ALA A 60 -6.17 2.74 -5.89
N ARG A 61 -6.14 3.23 -7.12
CA ARG A 61 -7.22 4.08 -7.65
C ARG A 61 -8.54 3.32 -7.76
N ASP A 62 -8.51 2.08 -8.23
CA ASP A 62 -9.70 1.24 -8.40
C ASP A 62 -10.36 0.90 -7.05
N THR A 63 -9.56 0.65 -6.01
CA THR A 63 -10.08 0.40 -4.66
C THR A 63 -10.85 1.63 -4.16
N TRP A 64 -10.26 2.83 -4.29
CA TRP A 64 -10.92 4.07 -3.90
C TRP A 64 -12.21 4.33 -4.69
N ALA A 65 -12.22 4.07 -5.99
CA ALA A 65 -13.38 4.33 -6.85
C ALA A 65 -14.59 3.41 -6.58
N ARG A 66 -14.41 2.31 -5.83
CA ARG A 66 -15.46 1.35 -5.48
C ARG A 66 -16.05 1.56 -4.08
N MET A 67 -15.48 2.49 -3.31
CA MET A 67 -15.96 2.90 -1.99
C MET A 67 -17.00 4.01 -2.12
#